data_AF-A0A327WRH6-F1
#
_entry.id   AF-A0A327WRH6-F1
#
_cell.length_a   1.000
_cell.length_b   1.000
_cell.length_c   1.000
_cell.angle_alpha   90.00
_cell.angle_beta   90.00
_cell.angle_gamma   90.00
#
_symmetry.space_group_name_H-M   'P 1'
#
loop_
_entity.id
_entity.type
_entity.pdbx_description
1 polymer ?
#
loop_
_entity_poly.entity_id
_entity_poly.type
_entity_poly.pdbx_seq_one_letter_code
_entity_poly.pdbx_strand_id
1 'polypeptide(L)'
;MKLTCIGILVASTSLAFASGTAFAHPSGDDMTQSSNQENPEYVWQQADVMQIENRRVRNWLWRLQGNLNREHERRQEWIDGPAQDPDFVVHSQDSHEILTDYVSPEAMADAFLNSLQVLSSAQDHSSWMIYWGFDLPFDYELQLPYAQLRNDQRIAMPMVPGLTDGPDQTVDIQRFSPLFQLRSRPQQREREVASLGGQFQADLPLGVYNVDFTEQDLNKTQRVGGYLMTLTDLEPSRFSVHIQRDPDYAGEPLAPLRDGDLRGLGKTADGRLVEQIASTRFNAAYLATLNDWINARIADAIAADAEQPIDLDVWEQQLQALESSLNYASEDVLQEGVTVTYATFGYMQAGRITLLQYPETPQRVQRELSIPVQFWSSRWPHPLKAFDELPITAPAGPVYDGHWELEELPEEAMAEALLSNFTTHLDDFSKAETEQLEEIAFKYPSVMTDLLTSAQRIGAPQLESVQFFDQDGEPLAAPDSDDAVSVDTGKLLYRPYEFERWPYRVTLTLPVTRVDGFQRERFQLDALPTGVYVQGNRLVMADSAVPDGSALVVGDDHGVLKLMARSTVSLESDPQQAYEAALYYGEPRWVEVWSKQDVSEHIVEITVDLQGPMQL
;
A
#
# COMPACT_ATOMS: atom_id res chain seq x y z
N MET A 1 -2.49 -38.50 2.71
CA MET A 1 -3.14 -37.23 3.09
C MET A 1 -2.23 -36.11 2.64
N LYS A 2 -2.53 -35.52 1.48
CA LYS A 2 -1.88 -34.30 0.97
C LYS A 2 -2.74 -33.13 1.45
N LEU A 3 -2.14 -32.20 2.17
CA LEU A 3 -2.72 -30.91 2.50
C LEU A 3 -1.82 -29.87 1.84
N THR A 4 -2.44 -29.14 0.92
CA THR A 4 -1.89 -28.14 0.03
C THR A 4 -1.81 -26.82 0.81
N CYS A 5 -0.61 -26.26 0.94
CA CYS A 5 -0.40 -24.92 1.50
C CYS A 5 -0.25 -23.94 0.33
N ILE A 6 -1.15 -22.96 0.29
CA ILE A 6 -1.10 -21.81 -0.62
C ILE A 6 -0.13 -20.80 0.00
N GLY A 7 0.97 -20.52 -0.69
CA GLY A 7 1.95 -19.52 -0.31
C GLY A 7 1.78 -18.28 -1.18
N ILE A 8 1.42 -17.16 -0.55
CA ILE A 8 1.44 -15.83 -1.17
C ILE A 8 2.88 -15.34 -1.14
N LEU A 9 3.45 -15.11 -2.32
CA LEU A 9 4.85 -14.74 -2.53
C LEU A 9 4.87 -13.26 -2.93
N VAL A 10 5.12 -12.38 -1.97
CA VAL A 10 5.39 -10.96 -2.23
C VAL A 10 6.83 -10.85 -2.71
N ALA A 11 7.02 -10.71 -4.03
CA ALA A 11 8.33 -10.52 -4.63
C ALA A 11 8.69 -9.03 -4.63
N SER A 12 9.52 -8.63 -3.67
CA SER A 12 10.26 -7.37 -3.72
C SER A 12 11.39 -7.49 -4.74
N THR A 13 11.20 -6.98 -5.96
CA THR A 13 12.26 -6.89 -6.96
C THR A 13 13.11 -5.65 -6.73
N SER A 14 14.20 -5.80 -5.98
CA SER A 14 15.35 -4.90 -6.02
C SER A 14 16.21 -5.28 -7.23
N LEU A 15 16.14 -4.51 -8.32
CA LEU A 15 17.04 -4.68 -9.46
C LEU A 15 18.32 -3.85 -9.22
N ALA A 16 19.35 -4.53 -8.72
CA ALA A 16 20.70 -4.02 -8.68
C ALA A 16 21.27 -3.93 -10.11
N PHE A 17 21.72 -2.73 -10.50
CA PHE A 17 22.50 -2.52 -11.71
C PHE A 17 23.83 -3.26 -11.61
N ALA A 18 23.95 -4.39 -12.30
CA ALA A 18 25.22 -5.03 -12.57
C ALA A 18 25.58 -4.83 -14.05
N SER A 19 26.54 -3.95 -14.29
CA SER A 19 27.25 -3.77 -15.55
C SER A 19 27.86 -5.11 -16.01
N GLY A 20 27.40 -5.65 -17.13
CA GLY A 20 27.89 -6.90 -17.68
C GLY A 20 27.46 -7.11 -19.12
N THR A 21 28.19 -6.49 -20.04
CA THR A 21 28.06 -6.65 -21.50
C THR A 21 28.23 -8.11 -21.93
N ALA A 22 27.24 -8.67 -22.63
CA ALA A 22 27.43 -9.80 -23.53
C ALA A 22 26.63 -9.55 -24.83
N PHE A 23 27.37 -9.42 -25.92
CA PHE A 23 26.89 -9.10 -27.26
C PHE A 23 26.08 -10.26 -27.86
N ALA A 24 24.88 -9.96 -28.37
CA ALA A 24 24.23 -10.71 -29.43
C ALA A 24 23.88 -9.73 -30.56
N HIS A 25 24.43 -9.96 -31.75
CA HIS A 25 24.10 -9.22 -32.96
C HIS A 25 22.71 -9.64 -33.46
N PRO A 26 21.75 -8.73 -33.70
CA PRO A 26 20.60 -9.01 -34.54
C PRO A 26 20.97 -8.77 -36.00
N SER A 27 20.70 -9.76 -36.85
CA SER A 27 20.73 -9.68 -38.31
C SER A 27 19.68 -8.69 -38.82
N GLY A 28 20.08 -7.82 -39.75
CA GLY A 28 19.34 -6.60 -40.08
C GLY A 28 18.31 -6.71 -41.20
N ASP A 29 17.15 -7.31 -40.94
CA ASP A 29 16.02 -7.23 -41.89
C ASP A 29 14.63 -6.90 -41.29
N ASP A 30 14.46 -6.67 -39.97
CA ASP A 30 13.15 -6.36 -39.37
C ASP A 30 13.04 -4.92 -38.82
N MET A 31 13.17 -3.89 -39.66
CA MET A 31 12.94 -2.48 -39.22
C MET A 31 12.25 -1.60 -40.27
N THR A 32 11.11 -2.04 -40.81
CA THR A 32 10.19 -1.12 -41.50
C THR A 32 8.75 -1.53 -41.24
N GLN A 33 8.20 -1.13 -40.09
CA GLN A 33 6.79 -0.78 -39.87
C GLN A 33 6.55 -0.59 -38.36
N SER A 34 6.73 0.64 -37.86
CA SER A 34 5.89 1.14 -36.77
C SER A 34 5.20 2.40 -37.27
N SER A 35 3.92 2.49 -36.96
CA SER A 35 2.96 3.46 -37.47
C SER A 35 3.25 4.88 -36.95
N ASN A 36 3.23 5.85 -37.86
CA ASN A 36 3.18 7.28 -37.57
C ASN A 36 1.92 7.63 -36.77
N GLN A 37 2.05 7.80 -35.45
CA GLN A 37 1.23 8.75 -34.71
C GLN A 37 2.14 9.92 -34.32
N GLU A 38 1.94 11.05 -34.99
CA GLU A 38 2.71 12.27 -34.83
C GLU A 38 2.33 12.94 -33.49
N ASN A 39 3.19 12.82 -32.48
CA ASN A 39 3.20 13.74 -31.35
C ASN A 39 4.22 14.85 -31.63
N PRO A 40 3.81 16.09 -31.95
CA PRO A 40 4.67 17.07 -32.63
C PRO A 40 5.75 17.72 -31.77
N GLU A 41 5.77 17.52 -30.44
CA GLU A 41 6.68 18.27 -29.56
C GLU A 41 8.10 17.67 -29.44
N TYR A 42 8.32 16.42 -29.85
CA TYR A 42 9.60 15.72 -29.65
C TYR A 42 10.11 14.96 -30.89
N VAL A 43 9.53 15.22 -32.07
CA VAL A 43 9.87 14.50 -33.31
C VAL A 43 10.83 15.31 -34.17
N TRP A 44 12.07 14.81 -34.29
CA TRP A 44 13.02 15.27 -35.31
C TRP A 44 12.61 14.77 -36.69
N GLN A 45 12.90 15.53 -37.74
CA GLN A 45 12.76 15.00 -39.09
C GLN A 45 13.88 13.97 -39.31
N GLN A 46 13.52 12.70 -39.51
CA GLN A 46 14.46 11.63 -39.94
C GLN A 46 15.36 12.07 -41.12
N ALA A 47 14.89 13.03 -41.91
CA ALA A 47 15.61 13.67 -42.99
C ALA A 47 16.92 14.35 -42.55
N ASP A 48 17.02 14.90 -41.34
CA ASP A 48 18.19 15.67 -40.88
C ASP A 48 19.34 14.76 -40.45
N VAL A 49 19.05 13.70 -39.69
CA VAL A 49 20.05 12.69 -39.30
C VAL A 49 20.61 11.96 -40.53
N MET A 50 19.81 11.81 -41.60
CA MET A 50 20.22 11.17 -42.85
C MET A 50 21.18 12.02 -43.70
N GLN A 51 21.25 13.33 -43.46
CA GLN A 51 22.21 14.24 -44.12
C GLN A 51 23.65 14.11 -43.57
N ILE A 52 23.84 13.43 -42.43
CA ILE A 52 25.16 13.22 -41.82
C ILE A 52 25.96 12.17 -42.61
N GLU A 53 27.06 12.59 -43.25
CA GLU A 53 27.90 11.72 -44.07
C GLU A 53 28.67 10.67 -43.23
N ASN A 54 29.10 11.05 -42.02
CA ASN A 54 29.82 10.14 -41.12
C ASN A 54 28.87 9.07 -40.56
N ARG A 55 28.97 7.86 -41.12
CA ARG A 55 28.11 6.71 -40.75
C ARG A 55 28.20 6.33 -39.27
N ARG A 56 29.35 6.50 -38.60
CA ARG A 56 29.50 6.15 -37.19
C ARG A 56 28.73 7.15 -36.31
N VAL A 57 28.86 8.44 -36.60
CA VAL A 57 28.15 9.53 -35.90
C VAL A 57 26.64 9.44 -36.13
N ARG A 58 26.23 9.26 -37.39
CA ARG A 58 24.82 9.06 -37.75
C ARG A 58 24.19 7.90 -36.99
N ASN A 59 24.84 6.74 -36.97
CA ASN A 59 24.31 5.56 -36.28
C ASN A 59 24.24 5.75 -34.75
N TRP A 60 25.17 6.51 -34.17
CA TRP A 60 25.19 6.81 -32.74
C TRP A 60 24.03 7.73 -32.35
N LEU A 61 23.84 8.86 -33.06
CA LEU A 61 22.71 9.77 -32.85
C LEU A 61 21.36 9.09 -33.06
N TRP A 62 21.25 8.24 -34.08
CA TRP A 62 20.03 7.49 -34.37
C TRP A 62 19.65 6.52 -33.24
N ARG A 63 20.64 5.85 -32.61
CA ARG A 63 20.40 4.99 -31.44
C ARG A 63 19.98 5.80 -30.22
N LEU A 64 20.63 6.94 -29.97
CA LEU A 64 20.30 7.83 -28.86
C LEU A 64 18.85 8.31 -28.97
N GLN A 65 18.45 8.76 -30.17
CA GLN A 65 17.08 9.12 -30.48
C GLN A 65 16.10 7.96 -30.26
N GLY A 66 16.42 6.77 -30.77
CA GLY A 66 15.56 5.59 -30.58
C GLY A 66 15.40 5.20 -29.11
N ASN A 67 16.39 5.46 -28.27
CA ASN A 67 16.27 5.27 -26.82
C ASN A 67 15.40 6.35 -26.17
N LEU A 68 15.57 7.62 -26.54
CA LEU A 68 14.76 8.73 -26.04
C LEU A 68 13.27 8.54 -26.36
N ASN A 69 12.96 8.16 -27.61
CA ASN A 69 11.60 7.91 -28.05
C ASN A 69 10.99 6.72 -27.30
N ARG A 70 11.73 5.62 -27.12
CA ARG A 70 11.24 4.47 -26.35
C ARG A 70 11.05 4.80 -24.88
N GLU A 71 11.89 5.64 -24.29
CA GLU A 71 11.67 6.13 -22.93
C GLU A 71 10.45 7.04 -22.85
N HIS A 72 10.23 7.91 -23.83
CA HIS A 72 9.01 8.71 -23.90
C HIS A 72 7.75 7.85 -24.09
N GLU A 73 7.79 6.88 -25.01
CA GLU A 73 6.73 5.90 -25.25
C GLU A 73 6.46 5.07 -23.99
N ARG A 74 7.48 4.49 -23.36
CA ARG A 74 7.33 3.78 -22.08
C ARG A 74 6.75 4.66 -20.98
N ARG A 75 7.12 5.95 -20.93
CA ARG A 75 6.57 6.89 -19.94
C ARG A 75 5.09 7.14 -20.18
N GLN A 76 4.68 7.33 -21.42
CA GLN A 76 3.27 7.47 -21.73
C GLN A 76 2.51 6.16 -21.58
N GLU A 77 3.08 5.03 -21.94
CA GLU A 77 2.49 3.72 -21.62
C GLU A 77 2.40 3.48 -20.12
N TRP A 78 3.31 4.00 -19.30
CA TRP A 78 3.28 3.82 -17.84
C TRP A 78 2.29 4.76 -17.15
N ILE A 79 2.06 5.96 -17.71
CA ILE A 79 1.09 6.94 -17.22
C ILE A 79 -0.32 6.62 -17.75
N ASP A 80 -0.45 6.30 -19.02
CA ASP A 80 -1.71 6.07 -19.72
C ASP A 80 -2.14 4.59 -19.70
N GLY A 81 -1.21 3.64 -19.58
CA GLY A 81 -1.50 2.20 -19.65
C GLY A 81 -2.32 1.64 -18.49
N PRO A 82 -2.11 2.09 -17.24
CA PRO A 82 -2.97 1.71 -16.13
C PRO A 82 -4.26 2.55 -16.03
N ALA A 83 -4.30 3.71 -16.70
CA ALA A 83 -5.45 4.60 -16.76
C ALA A 83 -6.53 4.15 -17.77
N GLN A 84 -6.39 2.96 -18.37
CA GLN A 84 -7.18 2.52 -19.52
C GLN A 84 -8.65 2.20 -19.23
N ASP A 85 -9.06 2.16 -17.97
CA ASP A 85 -10.47 2.07 -17.62
C ASP A 85 -10.79 3.06 -16.50
N PRO A 86 -11.27 4.26 -16.83
CA PRO A 86 -11.50 5.27 -15.81
C PRO A 86 -12.69 4.88 -14.90
N ASP A 87 -13.54 3.92 -15.32
CA ASP A 87 -14.63 3.37 -14.53
C ASP A 87 -14.15 2.34 -13.46
N PHE A 88 -12.87 1.94 -13.50
CA PHE A 88 -12.25 1.06 -12.51
C PHE A 88 -11.52 1.85 -11.42
N VAL A 89 -12.19 2.09 -10.28
CA VAL A 89 -11.61 2.80 -9.13
C VAL A 89 -11.08 1.81 -8.09
N VAL A 90 -9.84 1.97 -7.63
CA VAL A 90 -9.33 1.24 -6.44
C VAL A 90 -9.08 2.24 -5.33
N HIS A 91 -9.71 2.03 -4.18
CA HIS A 91 -9.55 2.90 -3.02
C HIS A 91 -8.39 2.48 -2.12
N SER A 92 -7.74 3.46 -1.51
CA SER A 92 -6.64 3.26 -0.55
C SER A 92 -6.92 3.96 0.78
N GLN A 93 -6.14 3.62 1.80
CA GLN A 93 -6.02 4.41 3.03
C GLN A 93 -4.71 5.20 2.97
N ASP A 94 -4.71 6.43 3.49
CA ASP A 94 -3.45 7.16 3.64
C ASP A 94 -2.73 6.65 4.90
N SER A 95 -1.61 5.97 4.72
CA SER A 95 -0.79 5.52 5.85
C SER A 95 -0.23 6.70 6.67
N HIS A 96 -0.35 7.93 6.19
CA HIS A 96 0.00 9.16 6.89
C HIS A 96 -1.17 9.77 7.65
N GLU A 97 -2.41 9.30 7.52
CA GLU A 97 -3.55 9.80 8.32
C GLU A 97 -3.31 9.61 9.82
N ILE A 98 -2.62 8.53 10.18
CA ILE A 98 -2.16 8.27 11.55
C ILE A 98 -1.29 9.40 12.13
N LEU A 99 -0.73 10.30 11.30
CA LEU A 99 -0.02 11.50 11.77
C LEU A 99 -0.92 12.49 12.47
N THR A 100 -2.20 12.52 12.11
CA THR A 100 -3.15 13.44 12.73
C THR A 100 -3.46 13.06 14.18
N ASP A 101 -3.19 11.81 14.56
CA ASP A 101 -3.37 11.30 15.93
C ASP A 101 -2.27 11.78 16.89
N TYR A 102 -1.13 12.25 16.38
CA TYR A 102 0.03 12.61 17.19
C TYR A 102 0.43 14.07 16.99
N VAL A 103 0.84 14.72 18.08
CA VAL A 103 1.20 16.14 18.09
C VAL A 103 2.50 16.46 17.34
N SER A 104 3.33 15.45 17.05
CA SER A 104 4.58 15.59 16.29
C SER A 104 5.05 14.24 15.71
N PRO A 105 5.91 14.26 14.67
CA PRO A 105 6.59 13.07 14.17
C PRO A 105 7.39 12.29 15.24
N GLU A 106 8.00 12.99 16.21
CA GLU A 106 8.70 12.36 17.33
C GLU A 106 7.73 11.64 18.27
N ALA A 107 6.60 12.25 18.61
CA ALA A 107 5.58 11.60 19.44
C ALA A 107 5.01 10.35 18.77
N MET A 108 4.85 10.35 17.45
CA MET A 108 4.50 9.17 16.68
C MET A 108 5.60 8.10 16.73
N ALA A 109 6.86 8.45 16.46
CA ALA A 109 7.96 7.49 16.47
C ALA A 109 8.11 6.84 17.86
N ASP A 110 7.95 7.61 18.93
CA ASP A 110 7.88 7.08 20.29
C ASP A 110 6.66 6.17 20.47
N ALA A 111 5.46 6.55 20.00
CA ALA A 111 4.27 5.68 20.06
C ALA A 111 4.47 4.36 19.29
N PHE A 112 5.07 4.41 18.09
CA PHE A 112 5.43 3.23 17.30
C PHE A 112 6.34 2.30 18.11
N LEU A 113 7.45 2.81 18.64
CA LEU A 113 8.39 2.03 19.44
C LEU A 113 7.76 1.43 20.69
N ASN A 114 6.91 2.19 21.37
CA ASN A 114 6.22 1.76 22.57
C ASN A 114 5.08 0.77 22.27
N SER A 115 4.57 0.75 21.04
CA SER A 115 3.62 -0.24 20.55
C SER A 115 4.28 -1.58 20.18
N LEU A 116 5.61 -1.68 20.18
CA LEU A 116 6.28 -2.96 19.95
C LEU A 116 6.07 -3.89 21.15
N GLN A 117 5.38 -5.00 20.92
CA GLN A 117 5.05 -6.00 21.93
C GLN A 117 5.49 -7.37 21.46
N VAL A 118 6.00 -8.20 22.38
CA VAL A 118 6.38 -9.58 22.08
C VAL A 118 5.56 -10.51 22.95
N LEU A 119 4.67 -11.25 22.30
CA LEU A 119 3.73 -12.13 22.98
C LEU A 119 4.11 -13.59 22.74
N SER A 120 4.24 -14.34 23.82
CA SER A 120 4.49 -15.76 23.79
C SER A 120 3.20 -16.57 23.76
N SER A 121 3.16 -17.54 22.86
CA SER A 121 2.09 -18.54 22.77
C SER A 121 2.30 -19.76 23.68
N ALA A 122 3.45 -19.87 24.35
CA ALA A 122 3.78 -20.99 25.23
C ALA A 122 4.17 -20.51 26.65
N GLN A 123 3.70 -21.20 27.70
CA GLN A 123 3.97 -20.79 29.09
C GLN A 123 5.46 -20.78 29.45
N ASP A 124 6.25 -21.61 28.76
CA ASP A 124 7.71 -21.69 28.90
C ASP A 124 8.44 -20.69 28.00
N HIS A 125 7.72 -19.73 27.40
CA HIS A 125 8.22 -18.74 26.47
C HIS A 125 9.05 -19.33 25.32
N SER A 126 8.81 -20.61 24.97
CA SER A 126 9.55 -21.28 23.91
C SER A 126 9.10 -20.85 22.51
N SER A 127 7.97 -20.16 22.38
CA SER A 127 7.47 -19.63 21.12
C SER A 127 6.84 -18.25 21.28
N TRP A 128 7.10 -17.33 20.36
CA TRP A 128 6.64 -15.94 20.44
C TRP A 128 6.40 -15.30 19.08
N MET A 129 5.62 -14.23 19.07
CA MET A 129 5.32 -13.38 17.94
C MET A 129 5.57 -11.92 18.32
N ILE A 130 5.95 -11.12 17.33
CA ILE A 130 6.17 -9.68 17.47
C ILE A 130 4.94 -8.97 16.91
N TYR A 131 4.41 -8.00 17.66
CA TYR A 131 3.29 -7.16 17.30
C TYR A 131 3.73 -5.71 17.30
N TRP A 132 3.27 -4.93 16.34
CA TRP A 132 3.40 -3.49 16.28
C TRP A 132 2.02 -2.87 16.08
N GLY A 133 1.81 -1.69 16.66
CA GLY A 133 0.51 -1.02 16.61
C GLY A 133 0.18 -0.50 15.21
N PHE A 134 1.18 -0.03 14.48
CA PHE A 134 1.05 0.52 13.13
C PHE A 134 2.39 0.50 12.42
N ASP A 135 2.38 0.70 11.10
CA ASP A 135 3.61 0.85 10.32
C ASP A 135 4.04 2.32 10.34
N LEU A 136 5.30 2.59 10.69
CA LEU A 136 5.81 3.95 10.75
C LEU A 136 5.97 4.50 9.32
N PRO A 137 5.36 5.64 8.96
CA PRO A 137 5.36 6.16 7.59
C PRO A 137 6.64 6.95 7.23
N PHE A 138 7.69 6.84 8.05
CA PHE A 138 8.98 7.52 7.83
C PHE A 138 10.04 6.49 7.50
N ASP A 139 11.16 6.90 6.91
CA ASP A 139 12.31 6.02 6.77
C ASP A 139 12.84 5.62 8.14
N TYR A 140 12.83 4.32 8.42
CA TYR A 140 13.37 3.77 9.64
C TYR A 140 14.10 2.45 9.41
N GLU A 141 14.96 2.13 10.35
CA GLU A 141 15.65 0.87 10.48
C GLU A 141 15.37 0.31 11.88
N LEU A 142 14.74 -0.86 11.95
CA LEU A 142 14.49 -1.59 13.18
C LEU A 142 15.28 -2.90 13.14
N GLN A 143 16.33 -3.01 13.96
CA GLN A 143 17.14 -4.22 14.05
C GLN A 143 16.91 -4.95 15.38
N LEU A 144 16.53 -6.22 15.36
CA LEU A 144 16.36 -7.09 16.55
C LEU A 144 17.27 -8.33 16.50
N PRO A 145 18.61 -8.17 16.49
CA PRO A 145 19.54 -9.25 16.15
C PRO A 145 19.60 -10.40 17.17
N TYR A 146 19.10 -10.22 18.40
CA TYR A 146 19.19 -11.25 19.43
C TYR A 146 17.95 -11.34 20.33
N ALA A 147 17.71 -12.55 20.83
CA ALA A 147 16.84 -12.80 21.96
C ALA A 147 17.69 -12.98 23.23
N GLN A 148 17.26 -12.36 24.31
CA GLN A 148 17.89 -12.39 25.62
C GLN A 148 17.17 -13.44 26.48
N LEU A 149 17.87 -14.47 26.93
CA LEU A 149 17.36 -15.47 27.87
C LEU A 149 17.34 -14.91 29.29
N ARG A 150 16.53 -15.54 30.18
CA ARG A 150 16.44 -15.15 31.61
C ARG A 150 17.75 -15.26 32.40
N ASN A 151 18.73 -16.03 31.91
CA ASN A 151 20.08 -16.16 32.48
C ASN A 151 21.08 -15.15 31.90
N ASP A 152 20.61 -14.09 31.25
CA ASP A 152 21.41 -13.07 30.57
C ASP A 152 22.26 -13.57 29.38
N GLN A 153 22.06 -14.82 28.92
CA GLN A 153 22.63 -15.30 27.66
C GLN A 153 21.86 -14.75 26.45
N ARG A 154 22.59 -14.28 25.44
CA ARG A 154 22.02 -13.86 24.14
C ARG A 154 22.12 -14.99 23.12
N ILE A 155 21.04 -15.20 22.37
CA ILE A 155 20.96 -16.11 21.23
C ILE A 155 20.57 -15.33 19.98
N ALA A 156 21.13 -15.69 18.84
CA ALA A 156 20.89 -14.97 17.58
C ALA A 156 19.49 -15.24 17.02
N MET A 157 18.84 -14.17 16.56
CA MET A 157 17.57 -14.25 15.83
C MET A 157 17.82 -14.68 14.37
N PRO A 158 16.92 -15.47 13.77
CA PRO A 158 16.98 -15.80 12.34
C PRO A 158 16.69 -14.57 11.49
N MET A 159 17.11 -14.59 10.21
CA MET A 159 16.89 -13.50 9.26
C MET A 159 15.40 -13.19 9.07
N VAL A 160 15.10 -11.90 9.09
CA VAL A 160 13.79 -11.32 8.82
C VAL A 160 14.05 -10.04 8.01
N PRO A 161 13.64 -9.98 6.73
CA PRO A 161 13.80 -8.77 5.94
C PRO A 161 13.27 -7.54 6.69
N GLY A 162 14.10 -6.50 6.79
CA GLY A 162 13.78 -5.25 7.51
C GLY A 162 13.83 -5.32 9.04
N LEU A 163 14.21 -6.47 9.63
CA LEU A 163 14.21 -6.70 11.09
C LEU A 163 15.51 -7.33 11.62
N THR A 164 16.13 -8.24 10.88
CA THR A 164 17.39 -8.89 11.27
C THR A 164 18.21 -9.31 10.05
N ASP A 165 19.52 -9.10 10.14
CA ASP A 165 20.49 -9.64 9.17
C ASP A 165 20.98 -11.02 9.60
N GLY A 166 21.15 -11.94 8.66
CA GLY A 166 21.76 -13.24 8.95
C GLY A 166 21.23 -14.42 8.12
N PRO A 167 21.40 -15.66 8.60
CA PRO A 167 20.85 -16.85 7.94
C PRO A 167 19.36 -17.04 8.26
N ASP A 168 18.61 -17.65 7.33
CA ASP A 168 17.17 -17.95 7.45
C ASP A 168 16.77 -18.75 8.70
N GLN A 169 17.73 -19.50 9.27
CA GLN A 169 17.54 -20.25 10.50
C GLN A 169 18.80 -20.18 11.36
N THR A 170 18.62 -20.15 12.68
CA THR A 170 19.74 -20.24 13.62
C THR A 170 19.78 -21.61 14.30
N VAL A 171 20.87 -21.84 15.05
CA VAL A 171 21.07 -23.07 15.83
C VAL A 171 20.03 -23.18 16.96
N ASP A 172 19.58 -22.05 17.51
CA ASP A 172 18.71 -22.02 18.68
C ASP A 172 17.24 -21.75 18.34
N ILE A 173 17.00 -20.96 17.29
CA ILE A 173 15.66 -20.45 16.94
C ILE A 173 15.28 -20.91 15.53
N GLN A 174 14.05 -21.40 15.41
CA GLN A 174 13.38 -21.68 14.15
C GLN A 174 12.29 -20.64 13.91
N ARG A 175 12.22 -20.15 12.66
CA ARG A 175 11.17 -19.23 12.21
C ARG A 175 10.09 -20.00 11.45
N PHE A 176 8.84 -19.79 11.88
CA PHE A 176 7.60 -20.22 11.23
C PHE A 176 6.74 -18.98 11.02
N SER A 177 7.18 -18.07 10.13
CA SER A 177 6.63 -16.72 9.97
C SER A 177 5.10 -16.70 10.09
N PRO A 178 4.51 -15.91 11.01
CA PRO A 178 5.13 -14.89 11.87
C PRO A 178 5.69 -15.39 13.24
N LEU A 179 5.66 -16.69 13.53
CA LEU A 179 6.06 -17.28 14.82
C LEU A 179 7.58 -17.56 14.88
N PHE A 180 8.19 -17.30 16.02
CA PHE A 180 9.54 -17.75 16.39
C PHE A 180 9.44 -18.84 17.44
N GLN A 181 10.31 -19.85 17.37
CA GLN A 181 10.31 -20.96 18.32
C GLN A 181 11.72 -21.44 18.65
N LEU A 182 12.01 -21.68 19.93
CA LEU A 182 13.21 -22.40 20.36
C LEU A 182 13.19 -23.83 19.82
N ARG A 183 14.27 -24.27 19.19
CA ARG A 183 14.39 -25.65 18.68
C ARG A 183 14.33 -26.70 19.78
N SER A 184 14.77 -26.35 20.97
CA SER A 184 14.69 -27.20 22.16
C SER A 184 13.85 -26.50 23.22
N ARG A 185 12.82 -27.19 23.72
CA ARG A 185 12.04 -26.67 24.84
C ARG A 185 12.94 -26.42 26.05
N PRO A 186 12.86 -25.25 26.69
CA PRO A 186 13.66 -24.95 27.86
C PRO A 186 13.25 -25.90 29.00
N GLN A 187 14.20 -26.70 29.48
CA GLN A 187 13.98 -27.58 30.64
C GLN A 187 14.04 -26.83 31.97
N GLN A 188 14.52 -25.59 31.95
CA GLN A 188 14.73 -24.72 33.11
C GLN A 188 14.28 -23.31 32.77
N ARG A 189 13.62 -22.63 33.72
CA ARG A 189 13.13 -21.26 33.52
C ARG A 189 14.22 -20.28 33.07
N GLU A 190 15.44 -20.47 33.56
CA GLU A 190 16.61 -19.66 33.17
C GLU A 190 16.93 -19.66 31.66
N ARG A 191 16.44 -20.66 30.91
CA ARG A 191 16.62 -20.77 29.46
C ARG A 191 15.43 -20.27 28.64
N GLU A 192 14.41 -19.74 29.29
CA GLU A 192 13.28 -19.10 28.63
C GLU A 192 13.72 -17.75 28.03
N VAL A 193 13.08 -17.35 26.92
CA VAL A 193 13.29 -16.03 26.36
C VAL A 193 12.61 -14.98 27.24
N ALA A 194 13.39 -13.98 27.65
CA ALA A 194 12.96 -12.90 28.52
C ALA A 194 12.65 -11.62 27.74
N SER A 195 13.47 -11.27 26.75
CA SER A 195 13.27 -10.09 25.90
C SER A 195 13.91 -10.26 24.52
N LEU A 196 13.49 -9.42 23.57
CA LEU A 196 14.19 -9.21 22.31
C LEU A 196 14.99 -7.91 22.41
N GLY A 197 16.25 -7.94 21.99
CA GLY A 197 17.15 -6.80 22.09
C GLY A 197 17.65 -6.32 20.74
N GLY A 198 17.83 -5.02 20.61
CA GLY A 198 18.17 -4.43 19.33
C GLY A 198 18.18 -2.91 19.33
N GLN A 199 18.08 -2.31 18.15
CA GLN A 199 18.14 -0.87 17.96
C GLN A 199 17.08 -0.41 16.96
N PHE A 200 16.61 0.81 17.16
CA PHE A 200 15.80 1.53 16.21
C PHE A 200 16.50 2.82 15.82
N GLN A 201 16.42 3.15 14.53
CA GLN A 201 16.88 4.41 13.97
C GLN A 201 15.82 4.93 13.01
N ALA A 202 15.47 6.20 13.10
CA ALA A 202 14.62 6.83 12.10
C ALA A 202 15.10 8.25 11.84
N ASP A 203 14.97 8.67 10.59
CA ASP A 203 15.11 10.06 10.21
C ASP A 203 13.70 10.67 10.26
N LEU A 204 13.48 11.61 11.18
CA LEU A 204 12.15 12.20 11.40
C LEU A 204 11.98 13.51 10.62
N PRO A 205 10.81 13.73 10.00
CA PRO A 205 10.52 15.02 9.39
C PRO A 205 10.29 16.10 10.45
N LEU A 206 10.59 17.36 10.12
CA LEU A 206 10.19 18.55 10.89
C LEU A 206 8.67 18.70 10.94
N GLY A 207 8.00 18.32 9.86
CA GLY A 207 6.57 18.43 9.71
C GLY A 207 6.06 17.61 8.55
N VAL A 208 4.78 17.27 8.62
CA VAL A 208 4.06 16.61 7.54
C VAL A 208 2.89 17.48 7.12
N TYR A 209 2.75 17.68 5.82
CA TYR A 209 1.77 18.59 5.26
C TYR A 209 0.93 17.86 4.22
N ASN A 210 -0.39 17.90 4.39
CA ASN A 210 -1.36 17.38 3.44
C ASN A 210 -1.98 18.54 2.67
N VAL A 211 -1.99 18.45 1.34
CA VAL A 211 -2.49 19.49 0.45
C VAL A 211 -3.43 18.86 -0.56
N ASP A 212 -4.69 19.32 -0.57
CA ASP A 212 -5.68 18.91 -1.57
C ASP A 212 -5.66 19.94 -2.73
N PHE A 213 -5.54 19.44 -3.95
CA PHE A 213 -5.60 20.21 -5.19
C PHE A 213 -6.86 19.83 -5.97
N THR A 214 -7.62 20.84 -6.36
CA THR A 214 -8.83 20.70 -7.19
C THR A 214 -8.63 21.37 -8.55
N GLU A 215 -9.59 21.22 -9.46
CA GLU A 215 -9.58 21.93 -10.74
C GLU A 215 -9.45 23.46 -10.57
N GLN A 216 -9.97 24.00 -9.46
CA GLN A 216 -9.85 25.43 -9.15
C GLN A 216 -8.41 25.85 -8.85
N ASP A 217 -7.53 24.92 -8.52
CA ASP A 217 -6.13 25.15 -8.18
C ASP A 217 -5.20 25.03 -9.39
N LEU A 218 -5.75 24.72 -10.57
CA LEU A 218 -4.95 24.55 -11.78
C LEU A 218 -4.15 25.83 -12.10
N ASN A 219 -2.85 25.67 -12.28
CA ASN A 219 -1.84 26.71 -12.46
C ASN A 219 -1.73 27.72 -11.30
N LYS A 220 -2.30 27.41 -10.11
CA LYS A 220 -2.13 28.22 -8.90
C LYS A 220 -1.05 27.62 -8.02
N THR A 221 -0.20 28.48 -7.47
CA THR A 221 0.85 28.11 -6.55
C THR A 221 0.39 28.24 -5.11
N GLN A 222 0.55 27.18 -4.32
CA GLN A 222 0.37 27.15 -2.88
C GLN A 222 1.73 27.08 -2.19
N ARG A 223 1.85 27.74 -1.03
CA ARG A 223 3.09 27.74 -0.23
C ARG A 223 2.89 26.83 0.98
N VAL A 224 3.66 25.75 1.06
CA VAL A 224 3.47 24.67 2.03
C VAL A 224 4.83 24.16 2.51
N GLY A 225 5.08 24.17 3.82
CA GLY A 225 6.28 23.57 4.40
C GLY A 225 7.61 24.08 3.80
N GLY A 226 7.70 25.36 3.42
CA GLY A 226 8.90 25.92 2.77
C GLY A 226 9.11 25.49 1.31
N TYR A 227 8.06 24.95 0.68
CA TYR A 227 7.99 24.67 -0.74
C TYR A 227 6.85 25.46 -1.38
N LEU A 228 6.98 25.69 -2.68
CA LEU A 228 5.94 26.23 -3.56
C LEU A 228 5.45 25.07 -4.44
N MET A 229 4.17 24.75 -4.32
CA MET A 229 3.53 23.66 -5.06
C MET A 229 2.50 24.22 -6.03
N THR A 230 2.59 23.89 -7.30
CA THR A 230 1.70 24.36 -8.36
C THR A 230 1.08 23.16 -9.06
N LEU A 231 -0.25 23.03 -9.03
CA LEU A 231 -0.94 22.03 -9.85
C LEU A 231 -0.77 22.41 -11.32
N THR A 232 -0.07 21.59 -12.10
CA THR A 232 0.18 21.83 -13.52
C THR A 232 -0.79 21.08 -14.41
N ASP A 233 -1.31 19.95 -13.94
CA ASP A 233 -2.24 19.12 -14.67
C ASP A 233 -3.18 18.39 -13.71
N LEU A 234 -4.45 18.25 -14.10
CA LEU A 234 -5.45 17.47 -13.39
C LEU A 234 -6.41 16.85 -14.42
N GLU A 235 -6.35 15.54 -14.50
CA GLU A 235 -7.16 14.71 -15.36
C GLU A 235 -7.91 13.67 -14.52
N PRO A 236 -8.94 13.03 -15.10
CA PRO A 236 -9.63 11.90 -14.51
C PRO A 236 -8.81 10.92 -13.67
N SER A 237 -7.66 10.46 -14.14
CA SER A 237 -6.87 9.40 -13.52
C SER A 237 -5.41 9.79 -13.27
N ARG A 238 -5.06 11.06 -13.50
CA ARG A 238 -3.73 11.58 -13.19
C ARG A 238 -3.72 13.04 -12.77
N PHE A 239 -2.75 13.41 -11.94
CA PHE A 239 -2.50 14.81 -11.63
C PHE A 239 -1.00 15.06 -11.52
N SER A 240 -0.58 16.28 -11.86
CA SER A 240 0.82 16.68 -11.82
C SER A 240 1.01 17.94 -11.01
N VAL A 241 2.02 17.95 -10.14
CA VAL A 241 2.36 19.10 -9.31
C VAL A 241 3.82 19.46 -9.50
N HIS A 242 4.07 20.72 -9.84
CA HIS A 242 5.40 21.31 -9.83
C HIS A 242 5.74 21.83 -8.43
N ILE A 243 6.84 21.36 -7.88
CA ILE A 243 7.28 21.60 -6.51
C ILE A 243 8.67 22.21 -6.56
N GLN A 244 8.84 23.40 -6.01
CA GLN A 244 10.14 24.06 -5.89
C GLN A 244 10.33 24.59 -4.48
N ARG A 245 11.59 24.83 -4.08
CA ARG A 245 11.88 25.44 -2.79
C ARG A 245 11.36 26.88 -2.77
N ASP A 246 10.73 27.27 -1.66
CA ASP A 246 10.31 28.65 -1.47
C ASP A 246 11.55 29.53 -1.16
N PRO A 247 11.91 30.47 -2.04
CA PRO A 247 13.09 31.31 -1.85
C PRO A 247 12.94 32.26 -0.65
N ASP A 248 11.72 32.52 -0.21
CA ASP A 248 11.42 33.38 0.93
C ASP A 248 11.20 32.59 2.24
N TYR A 249 11.50 31.29 2.25
CA TYR A 249 11.31 30.47 3.45
C TYR A 249 12.25 30.94 4.58
N ALA A 250 11.66 31.40 5.67
CA ALA A 250 12.37 31.94 6.82
C ALA A 250 12.65 30.91 7.93
N GLY A 251 12.33 29.63 7.70
CA GLY A 251 12.56 28.54 8.67
C GLY A 251 13.95 27.93 8.61
N GLU A 252 14.12 26.77 9.23
CA GLU A 252 15.40 26.03 9.20
C GLU A 252 15.75 25.58 7.78
N PRO A 253 17.04 25.55 7.39
CA PRO A 253 17.44 25.01 6.10
C PRO A 253 16.90 23.61 5.88
N LEU A 254 16.28 23.40 4.71
CA LEU A 254 15.60 22.14 4.39
C LEU A 254 16.53 21.19 3.66
N ALA A 255 16.36 19.90 3.91
CA ALA A 255 16.94 18.87 3.07
C ALA A 255 16.28 18.90 1.69
N PRO A 256 17.01 18.44 0.68
CA PRO A 256 16.43 18.08 -0.61
C PRO A 256 15.40 16.96 -0.47
N LEU A 257 14.31 17.00 -1.25
CA LEU A 257 13.29 15.94 -1.16
C LEU A 257 13.83 14.64 -1.77
N ARG A 258 13.66 13.55 -1.04
CA ARG A 258 14.13 12.20 -1.36
C ARG A 258 13.00 11.36 -1.95
N ASP A 259 13.35 10.17 -2.43
CA ASP A 259 12.36 9.21 -2.92
C ASP A 259 11.56 8.62 -1.75
N GLY A 260 10.35 9.14 -1.52
CA GLY A 260 9.51 8.80 -0.36
C GLY A 260 8.98 10.02 0.40
N ASP A 261 9.62 11.17 0.26
CA ASP A 261 9.21 12.42 0.96
C ASP A 261 7.93 13.04 0.38
N LEU A 262 7.47 12.55 -0.77
CA LEU A 262 6.27 13.00 -1.46
C LEU A 262 5.40 11.80 -1.84
N ARG A 263 4.17 11.79 -1.36
CA ARG A 263 3.14 10.83 -1.77
C ARG A 263 1.96 11.57 -2.38
N GLY A 264 1.42 11.04 -3.48
CA GLY A 264 0.26 11.60 -4.15
C GLY A 264 -0.84 10.55 -4.26
N LEU A 265 -2.04 10.90 -3.82
CA LEU A 265 -3.24 10.06 -3.89
C LEU A 265 -4.36 10.81 -4.61
N GLY A 266 -5.18 10.10 -5.37
CA GLY A 266 -6.41 10.68 -5.91
C GLY A 266 -7.49 10.79 -4.83
N LYS A 267 -8.50 11.61 -5.08
CA LYS A 267 -9.66 11.75 -4.21
C LYS A 267 -10.94 11.86 -5.04
N THR A 268 -11.90 11.00 -4.76
CA THR A 268 -13.22 10.99 -5.41
C THR A 268 -14.13 12.10 -4.89
N ALA A 269 -15.29 12.28 -5.52
CA ALA A 269 -16.27 13.32 -5.19
C ALA A 269 -16.79 13.25 -3.74
N ASP A 270 -16.94 12.03 -3.23
CA ASP A 270 -17.36 11.70 -1.86
C ASP A 270 -16.21 11.80 -0.84
N GLY A 271 -15.00 12.14 -1.30
CA GLY A 271 -13.83 12.37 -0.46
C GLY A 271 -12.99 11.14 -0.16
N ARG A 272 -13.29 9.97 -0.74
CA ARG A 272 -12.50 8.75 -0.56
C ARG A 272 -11.19 8.84 -1.35
N LEU A 273 -10.12 8.28 -0.78
CA LEU A 273 -8.82 8.26 -1.44
C LEU A 273 -8.76 7.15 -2.49
N VAL A 274 -8.07 7.43 -3.58
CA VAL A 274 -7.83 6.53 -4.70
C VAL A 274 -6.38 6.07 -4.67
N GLU A 275 -6.17 4.77 -4.82
CA GLU A 275 -4.86 4.14 -4.81
C GLU A 275 -3.99 4.66 -5.97
N GLN A 276 -2.74 4.94 -5.62
CA GLN A 276 -1.72 5.34 -6.57
C GLN A 276 -1.19 4.11 -7.29
N ILE A 277 -1.18 4.15 -8.62
CA ILE A 277 -0.58 3.10 -9.44
C ILE A 277 0.91 3.35 -9.60
N ALA A 278 1.22 4.60 -9.91
CA ALA A 278 2.52 4.99 -10.41
C ALA A 278 2.79 6.45 -10.02
N SER A 279 4.06 6.77 -9.80
CA SER A 279 4.52 8.15 -9.79
C SER A 279 5.77 8.28 -10.61
N THR A 280 5.83 9.34 -11.40
CA THR A 280 7.03 9.72 -12.12
C THR A 280 7.51 11.08 -11.64
N ARG A 281 8.82 11.20 -11.42
CA ARG A 281 9.45 12.47 -11.08
C ARG A 281 10.24 12.95 -12.27
N PHE A 282 9.95 14.16 -12.71
CA PHE A 282 10.66 14.77 -13.81
C PHE A 282 11.12 16.16 -13.41
N ASN A 283 12.38 16.46 -13.71
CA ASN A 283 12.69 17.84 -14.03
C ASN A 283 11.98 18.12 -15.37
N ALA A 284 11.02 19.05 -15.40
CA ALA A 284 10.30 19.41 -16.63
C ALA A 284 11.28 19.84 -17.76
N ALA A 285 12.48 20.30 -17.40
CA ALA A 285 13.53 20.62 -18.35
C ALA A 285 14.29 19.39 -18.90
N TYR A 286 14.16 18.18 -18.34
CA TYR A 286 14.92 16.99 -18.76
C TYR A 286 14.66 16.64 -20.23
N LEU A 287 13.37 16.47 -20.55
CA LEU A 287 12.74 16.47 -21.89
C LEU A 287 13.47 17.42 -22.84
N ALA A 288 13.10 18.68 -22.70
CA ALA A 288 13.54 19.75 -23.60
C ALA A 288 15.06 19.92 -23.66
N THR A 289 15.78 19.80 -22.54
CA THR A 289 17.24 20.03 -22.52
C THR A 289 18.01 18.94 -23.24
N LEU A 290 17.63 17.67 -23.02
CA LEU A 290 18.26 16.55 -23.73
C LEU A 290 17.93 16.61 -25.23
N ASN A 291 16.68 16.98 -25.54
CA ASN A 291 16.19 17.24 -26.89
C ASN A 291 17.07 18.32 -27.58
N ASP A 292 17.20 19.50 -26.97
CA ASP A 292 17.97 20.62 -27.51
C ASP A 292 19.46 20.27 -27.69
N TRP A 293 20.02 19.51 -26.75
CA TRP A 293 21.39 19.05 -26.85
C TRP A 293 21.61 18.11 -28.05
N ILE A 294 20.70 17.16 -28.27
CA ILE A 294 20.75 16.25 -29.43
C ILE A 294 20.64 17.04 -30.74
N ASN A 295 19.73 18.02 -30.81
CA ASN A 295 19.58 18.88 -31.97
C ASN A 295 20.85 19.68 -32.29
N ALA A 296 21.49 20.23 -31.27
CA ALA A 296 22.76 20.93 -31.44
C ALA A 296 23.85 20.00 -32.01
N ARG A 297 23.90 18.74 -31.57
CA ARG A 297 24.86 17.75 -32.08
C ARG A 297 24.57 17.29 -33.51
N ILE A 298 23.29 17.18 -33.89
CA ILE A 298 22.89 16.94 -35.29
C ILE A 298 23.36 18.11 -36.17
N ALA A 299 23.09 19.35 -35.74
CA ALA A 299 23.53 20.54 -36.46
C ALA A 299 25.06 20.61 -36.60
N ASP A 300 25.80 20.34 -35.51
CA ASP A 300 27.26 20.26 -35.53
C ASP A 300 27.76 19.16 -36.48
N ALA A 301 27.09 18.01 -36.52
CA ALA A 301 27.46 16.90 -37.40
C ALA A 301 27.20 17.19 -38.89
N ILE A 302 26.16 17.97 -39.21
CA ILE A 302 25.86 18.42 -40.57
C ILE A 302 26.82 19.54 -40.99
N ALA A 303 27.16 20.45 -40.07
CA ALA A 303 28.04 21.59 -40.32
C ALA A 303 29.53 21.22 -40.33
N ALA A 304 29.92 20.12 -39.69
CA ALA A 304 31.26 19.58 -39.73
C ALA A 304 31.57 19.08 -41.15
N ASP A 305 32.09 19.98 -41.97
CA ASP A 305 32.72 19.67 -43.24
C ASP A 305 33.87 18.67 -43.00
N ALA A 306 34.18 17.85 -44.01
CA ALA A 306 34.95 16.61 -43.96
C ALA A 306 36.38 16.69 -43.37
N GLU A 307 36.80 17.84 -42.86
CA GLU A 307 38.15 18.15 -42.38
C GLU A 307 38.33 18.11 -40.86
N GLN A 308 37.27 18.10 -40.03
CA GLN A 308 37.40 17.86 -38.59
C GLN A 308 36.73 16.55 -38.17
N PRO A 309 37.49 15.55 -37.67
CA PRO A 309 36.91 14.33 -37.16
C PRO A 309 36.10 14.62 -35.90
N ILE A 310 34.80 14.32 -35.94
CA ILE A 310 33.94 14.32 -34.76
C ILE A 310 34.44 13.26 -33.79
N ASP A 311 34.81 13.70 -32.58
CA ASP A 311 35.23 12.82 -31.50
C ASP A 311 34.01 12.36 -30.70
N LEU A 312 33.58 11.12 -30.96
CA LEU A 312 32.43 10.52 -30.29
C LEU A 312 32.68 10.29 -28.80
N ASP A 313 33.93 10.09 -28.37
CA ASP A 313 34.23 9.85 -26.96
C ASP A 313 34.00 11.15 -26.16
N VAL A 314 34.27 12.32 -26.77
CA VAL A 314 33.95 13.63 -26.19
C VAL A 314 32.45 13.86 -26.11
N TRP A 315 31.69 13.49 -27.15
CA TRP A 315 30.23 13.62 -27.14
C TRP A 315 29.57 12.66 -26.14
N GLU A 316 30.09 11.45 -26.00
CA GLU A 316 29.64 10.50 -24.97
C GLU A 316 29.94 11.02 -23.56
N GLN A 317 31.11 11.62 -23.32
CA GLN A 317 31.42 12.27 -22.05
C GLN A 317 30.51 13.46 -21.76
N GLN A 318 30.22 14.28 -22.78
CA GLN A 318 29.30 15.42 -22.65
C GLN A 318 27.86 14.96 -22.40
N LEU A 319 27.42 13.90 -23.08
CA LEU A 319 26.13 13.28 -22.85
C LEU A 319 26.07 12.71 -21.44
N GLN A 320 27.08 11.97 -20.98
CA GLN A 320 27.13 11.47 -19.61
C GLN A 320 27.15 12.58 -18.58
N ALA A 321 27.83 13.69 -18.84
CA ALA A 321 27.83 14.86 -17.97
C ALA A 321 26.47 15.57 -17.96
N LEU A 322 25.82 15.68 -19.13
CA LEU A 322 24.47 16.21 -19.26
C LEU A 322 23.47 15.30 -18.56
N GLU A 323 23.47 14.01 -18.85
CA GLU A 323 22.68 13.01 -18.17
C GLU A 323 22.97 13.05 -16.68
N SER A 324 24.20 13.11 -16.20
CA SER A 324 24.47 13.26 -14.75
C SER A 324 23.94 14.58 -14.17
N SER A 325 23.91 15.66 -14.96
CA SER A 325 23.34 16.96 -14.54
C SER A 325 21.81 17.03 -14.63
N LEU A 326 21.18 16.18 -15.44
CA LEU A 326 19.74 16.15 -15.68
C LEU A 326 19.06 15.00 -14.92
N ASN A 327 19.75 13.87 -14.81
CA ASN A 327 19.45 12.68 -14.01
C ASN A 327 19.82 13.00 -12.56
N TYR A 328 19.05 13.93 -11.98
CA TYR A 328 18.93 14.16 -10.54
C TYR A 328 18.30 12.96 -9.80
N ALA A 329 18.63 11.74 -10.24
CA ALA A 329 18.37 10.48 -9.57
C ALA A 329 19.60 9.98 -8.80
N SER A 330 20.78 10.61 -8.94
CA SER A 330 21.88 10.38 -8.01
C SER A 330 21.78 11.37 -6.86
N GLU A 331 21.18 10.92 -5.76
CA GLU A 331 21.44 11.33 -4.37
C GLU A 331 21.56 12.87 -4.14
N ASP A 332 20.53 13.44 -3.49
CA ASP A 332 20.64 14.58 -2.58
C ASP A 332 20.35 16.02 -3.02
N VAL A 333 19.85 16.43 -4.20
CA VAL A 333 19.56 17.88 -4.41
C VAL A 333 18.40 18.24 -5.36
N LEU A 334 17.26 18.71 -4.84
CA LEU A 334 16.18 19.42 -5.56
C LEU A 334 16.37 20.94 -5.46
N GLN A 335 17.30 21.52 -6.23
CA GLN A 335 17.58 22.96 -6.15
C GLN A 335 16.71 23.84 -7.07
N GLU A 336 16.21 23.34 -8.20
CA GLU A 336 15.52 24.17 -9.22
C GLU A 336 14.04 23.82 -9.46
N GLY A 337 13.48 22.90 -8.67
CA GLY A 337 12.09 22.46 -8.78
C GLY A 337 11.90 21.18 -9.59
N VAL A 338 10.90 20.38 -9.22
CA VAL A 338 10.55 19.08 -9.80
C VAL A 338 9.06 19.03 -10.09
N THR A 339 8.68 18.48 -11.24
CA THR A 339 7.29 18.11 -11.51
C THR A 339 7.12 16.64 -11.19
N VAL A 340 6.19 16.34 -10.28
CA VAL A 340 5.81 14.97 -9.95
C VAL A 340 4.42 14.72 -10.50
N THR A 341 4.28 13.63 -11.26
CA THR A 341 3.01 13.17 -11.81
C THR A 341 2.61 11.89 -11.11
N TYR A 342 1.35 11.83 -10.68
CA TYR A 342 0.75 10.69 -10.01
C TYR A 342 -0.39 10.16 -10.87
N ALA A 343 -0.36 8.86 -11.16
CA ALA A 343 -1.44 8.14 -11.83
C ALA A 343 -2.19 7.28 -10.79
N THR A 344 -3.51 7.22 -10.92
CA THR A 344 -4.41 6.59 -9.95
C THR A 344 -5.26 5.51 -10.61
N PHE A 345 -5.69 4.52 -9.82
CA PHE A 345 -6.68 3.53 -10.26
C PHE A 345 -8.06 4.18 -10.31
N GLY A 346 -8.44 4.69 -11.48
CA GLY A 346 -9.78 5.21 -11.79
C GLY A 346 -9.96 6.73 -11.64
N TYR A 347 -11.21 7.17 -11.82
CA TYR A 347 -11.62 8.57 -11.74
C TYR A 347 -11.37 9.21 -10.36
N MET A 348 -10.82 10.42 -10.37
CA MET A 348 -10.70 11.32 -9.24
C MET A 348 -11.17 12.74 -9.61
N GLN A 349 -11.52 13.52 -8.59
CA GLN A 349 -11.90 14.94 -8.73
C GLN A 349 -10.87 15.89 -8.11
N ALA A 350 -9.99 15.35 -7.24
CA ALA A 350 -8.93 16.10 -6.60
C ALA A 350 -7.70 15.21 -6.40
N GLY A 351 -6.52 15.83 -6.36
CA GLY A 351 -5.26 15.16 -5.99
C GLY A 351 -4.83 15.61 -4.60
N ARG A 352 -4.51 14.68 -3.70
CA ARG A 352 -3.89 14.94 -2.40
C ARG A 352 -2.40 14.68 -2.47
N ILE A 353 -1.60 15.65 -2.03
CA ILE A 353 -0.16 15.44 -1.79
C ILE A 353 0.13 15.47 -0.30
N THR A 354 0.85 14.45 0.15
CA THR A 354 1.47 14.39 1.47
C THR A 354 2.97 14.68 1.30
N LEU A 355 3.44 15.75 1.94
CA LEU A 355 4.84 16.18 1.95
C LEU A 355 5.46 15.94 3.33
N LEU A 356 6.57 15.20 3.35
CA LEU A 356 7.46 15.05 4.50
C LEU A 356 8.60 16.07 4.38
N GLN A 357 8.64 17.04 5.30
CA GLN A 357 9.66 18.09 5.31
C GLN A 357 10.82 17.69 6.22
N TYR A 358 12.03 17.56 5.66
CA TYR A 358 13.22 17.21 6.44
C TYR A 358 14.17 18.40 6.65
N PRO A 359 14.88 18.47 7.79
CA PRO A 359 15.94 19.46 7.99
C PRO A 359 17.19 19.08 7.19
N GLU A 360 17.97 20.06 6.74
CA GLU A 360 19.22 19.84 5.96
C GLU A 360 20.22 18.95 6.72
N THR A 361 20.25 19.06 8.05
CA THR A 361 20.96 18.11 8.91
C THR A 361 19.96 17.13 9.51
N PRO A 362 19.98 15.83 9.13
CA PRO A 362 19.00 14.85 9.59
C PRO A 362 18.92 14.80 11.11
N GLN A 363 17.70 14.91 11.64
CA GLN A 363 17.42 14.63 13.04
C GLN A 363 17.19 13.13 13.20
N ARG A 364 18.29 12.40 13.39
CA ARG A 364 18.22 10.96 13.59
C ARG A 364 17.83 10.64 15.03
N VAL A 365 16.69 9.97 15.20
CA VAL A 365 16.30 9.39 16.48
C VAL A 365 16.85 7.98 16.56
N GLN A 366 17.71 7.71 17.55
CA GLN A 366 18.22 6.39 17.84
C GLN A 366 17.76 5.94 19.23
N ARG A 367 17.34 4.67 19.33
CA ARG A 367 16.89 4.05 20.58
C ARG A 367 17.42 2.62 20.67
N GLU A 368 17.98 2.28 21.83
CA GLU A 368 18.24 0.89 22.20
C GLU A 368 16.94 0.26 22.67
N LEU A 369 16.66 -0.95 22.22
CA LEU A 369 15.43 -1.67 22.49
C LEU A 369 15.70 -2.89 23.37
N SER A 370 14.84 -3.08 24.36
CA SER A 370 14.72 -4.32 25.12
C SER A 370 13.24 -4.60 25.34
N ILE A 371 12.64 -5.36 24.42
CA ILE A 371 11.20 -5.60 24.37
C ILE A 371 10.90 -6.87 25.18
N PRO A 372 10.18 -6.80 26.30
CA PRO A 372 9.92 -7.98 27.13
C PRO A 372 9.01 -8.98 26.42
N VAL A 373 9.31 -10.27 26.59
CA VAL A 373 8.43 -11.36 26.13
C VAL A 373 7.40 -11.65 27.23
N GLN A 374 6.13 -11.47 26.89
CA GLN A 374 5.01 -11.67 27.80
C GLN A 374 4.14 -12.83 27.36
N PHE A 375 3.61 -13.62 28.28
CA PHE A 375 2.76 -14.76 27.91
C PHE A 375 1.33 -14.33 27.57
N TRP A 376 0.86 -14.64 26.35
CA TRP A 376 -0.50 -14.35 25.86
C TRP A 376 -0.95 -15.42 24.86
N SER A 377 -1.12 -16.67 25.33
CA SER A 377 -1.63 -17.75 24.47
C SER A 377 -3.08 -17.51 24.07
N SER A 378 -3.41 -17.73 22.79
CA SER A 378 -4.78 -17.73 22.23
C SER A 378 -5.64 -18.90 22.70
N ARG A 379 -5.02 -19.93 23.29
CA ARG A 379 -5.70 -21.04 23.96
C ARG A 379 -4.95 -21.33 25.25
N TRP A 380 -5.47 -20.87 26.38
CA TRP A 380 -4.92 -21.28 27.68
C TRP A 380 -5.29 -22.75 27.91
N PRO A 381 -4.31 -23.68 27.95
CA PRO A 381 -4.61 -25.11 28.08
C PRO A 381 -5.12 -25.49 29.47
N HIS A 382 -5.01 -24.57 30.45
CA HIS A 382 -5.46 -24.73 31.81
C HIS A 382 -6.23 -23.48 32.25
N PRO A 383 -7.30 -23.63 33.06
CA PRO A 383 -7.98 -22.50 33.66
C PRO A 383 -7.01 -21.66 34.51
N LEU A 384 -7.23 -20.36 34.54
CA LEU A 384 -6.49 -19.40 35.36
C LEU A 384 -6.97 -19.48 36.81
N LYS A 385 -6.10 -19.23 37.78
CA LYS A 385 -6.56 -19.09 39.18
C LYS A 385 -7.31 -17.79 39.40
N ALA A 386 -6.84 -16.74 38.74
CA ALA A 386 -7.41 -15.40 38.78
C ALA A 386 -6.99 -14.64 37.52
N PHE A 387 -7.72 -13.58 37.15
CA PHE A 387 -7.37 -12.74 36.01
C PHE A 387 -6.05 -12.00 36.18
N ASP A 388 -5.55 -11.82 37.40
CA ASP A 388 -4.22 -11.24 37.67
C ASP A 388 -3.06 -12.08 37.09
N GLU A 389 -3.31 -13.33 36.69
CA GLU A 389 -2.32 -14.16 35.98
C GLU A 389 -2.14 -13.77 34.51
N LEU A 390 -3.08 -13.01 33.94
CA LEU A 390 -2.93 -12.43 32.61
C LEU A 390 -1.95 -11.24 32.70
N PRO A 391 -1.12 -11.00 31.66
CA PRO A 391 -0.27 -9.82 31.64
C PRO A 391 -1.13 -8.56 31.52
N ILE A 392 -0.56 -7.47 32.02
CA ILE A 392 -0.94 -6.11 31.69
C ILE A 392 0.29 -5.53 31.02
N THR A 393 0.11 -4.84 29.91
CA THR A 393 1.20 -4.09 29.29
C THR A 393 1.03 -2.62 29.67
N ALA A 394 2.13 -1.88 29.72
CA ALA A 394 2.10 -0.44 29.88
C ALA A 394 2.43 0.16 28.51
N PRO A 395 1.48 0.20 27.56
CA PRO A 395 1.72 0.86 26.29
C PRO A 395 2.02 2.33 26.59
N ALA A 396 3.18 2.83 26.17
CA ALA A 396 3.59 4.19 26.55
C ALA A 396 2.87 5.29 25.76
N GLY A 397 1.95 4.92 24.87
CA GLY A 397 1.02 5.81 24.17
C GLY A 397 -0.13 5.01 23.55
N PRO A 398 -1.30 5.63 23.38
CA PRO A 398 -2.42 5.01 22.69
C PRO A 398 -2.13 4.89 21.19
N VAL A 399 -2.63 3.83 20.56
CA VAL A 399 -2.76 3.70 19.10
C VAL A 399 -4.24 3.58 18.83
N TYR A 400 -4.76 4.46 17.98
CA TYR A 400 -6.17 4.48 17.66
C TYR A 400 -6.49 3.57 16.48
N ASP A 401 -7.74 3.14 16.45
CA ASP A 401 -8.28 2.37 15.35
C ASP A 401 -9.00 3.28 14.36
N GLY A 402 -8.29 3.66 13.29
CA GLY A 402 -8.80 4.51 12.21
C GLY A 402 -9.72 3.79 11.21
N HIS A 403 -9.98 2.48 11.39
CA HIS A 403 -10.82 1.73 10.45
C HIS A 403 -12.32 2.07 10.52
N TRP A 404 -12.75 2.89 11.50
CA TRP A 404 -14.16 3.02 11.88
C TRP A 404 -14.80 4.37 11.56
N GLU A 405 -14.32 5.10 10.55
CA GLU A 405 -14.85 6.45 10.26
C GLU A 405 -16.16 6.45 9.45
N LEU A 406 -16.42 5.39 8.66
CA LEU A 406 -17.62 5.32 7.84
C LEU A 406 -18.79 4.72 8.63
N GLU A 407 -19.84 5.53 8.84
CA GLU A 407 -21.17 5.02 9.17
C GLU A 407 -21.70 4.12 8.05
N GLU A 408 -22.71 3.29 8.35
CA GLU A 408 -23.36 2.44 7.34
C GLU A 408 -23.80 3.29 6.15
N LEU A 409 -23.42 2.88 4.94
CA LEU A 409 -23.74 3.64 3.73
C LEU A 409 -25.26 3.67 3.50
N PRO A 410 -25.84 4.80 3.08
CA PRO A 410 -27.21 4.84 2.64
C PRO A 410 -27.39 3.97 1.38
N GLU A 411 -28.59 3.43 1.19
CA GLU A 411 -28.90 2.51 0.08
C GLU A 411 -28.55 3.10 -1.29
N GLU A 412 -28.80 4.39 -1.48
CA GLU A 412 -28.51 5.12 -2.72
C GLU A 412 -26.99 5.19 -3.05
N ALA A 413 -26.12 5.20 -2.03
CA ALA A 413 -24.66 5.25 -2.20
C ALA A 413 -24.01 3.86 -2.28
N MET A 414 -24.78 2.79 -2.04
CA MET A 414 -24.24 1.43 -1.96
C MET A 414 -23.83 0.89 -3.34
N ALA A 415 -24.65 1.13 -4.37
CA ALA A 415 -24.30 0.73 -5.74
C ALA A 415 -23.01 1.40 -6.21
N GLU A 416 -22.89 2.72 -5.98
CA GLU A 416 -21.68 3.48 -6.29
C GLU A 416 -20.48 2.96 -5.50
N ALA A 417 -20.63 2.67 -4.20
CA ALA A 417 -19.52 2.17 -3.39
C ALA A 417 -19.07 0.74 -3.73
N LEU A 418 -19.96 -0.10 -4.26
CA LEU A 418 -19.63 -1.45 -4.76
C LEU A 418 -18.97 -1.38 -6.14
N LEU A 419 -19.45 -0.50 -7.00
CA LEU A 419 -18.82 -0.18 -8.28
C LEU A 419 -17.45 0.45 -8.10
N SER A 420 -17.25 1.20 -7.04
CA SER A 420 -15.94 1.79 -6.74
C SER A 420 -14.99 0.83 -6.01
N ASN A 421 -15.42 -0.39 -5.67
CA ASN A 421 -14.64 -1.38 -4.91
C ASN A 421 -14.75 -2.80 -5.50
N PHE A 422 -14.72 -2.94 -6.82
CA PHE A 422 -14.53 -4.27 -7.42
C PHE A 422 -13.11 -4.42 -7.97
N THR A 423 -12.64 -5.66 -8.06
CA THR A 423 -11.38 -6.01 -8.70
C THR A 423 -11.65 -6.96 -9.85
N THR A 424 -11.11 -6.64 -11.03
CA THR A 424 -11.03 -7.60 -12.14
C THR A 424 -9.66 -8.27 -12.13
N HIS A 425 -9.65 -9.59 -12.06
CA HIS A 425 -8.42 -10.37 -12.14
C HIS A 425 -8.50 -11.33 -13.34
N LEU A 426 -7.47 -11.29 -14.20
CA LEU A 426 -7.08 -12.45 -14.98
C LEU A 426 -6.35 -13.40 -14.03
N ASP A 427 -6.96 -14.55 -13.75
CA ASP A 427 -6.33 -15.54 -12.90
C ASP A 427 -5.23 -16.25 -13.70
N ASP A 428 -3.98 -15.78 -13.59
CA ASP A 428 -2.80 -16.34 -14.24
C ASP A 428 -2.35 -17.63 -13.53
N PHE A 429 -3.27 -18.59 -13.38
CA PHE A 429 -2.95 -19.94 -12.94
C PHE A 429 -2.20 -20.66 -14.08
N SER A 430 -0.89 -20.47 -14.09
CA SER A 430 0.12 -21.43 -14.56
C SER A 430 -0.28 -22.34 -15.74
N LYS A 431 0.19 -21.99 -16.95
CA LYS A 431 0.43 -22.92 -18.07
C LYS A 431 -0.78 -23.72 -18.59
N ALA A 432 -1.62 -23.08 -19.39
CA ALA A 432 -2.07 -23.58 -20.70
C ALA A 432 -2.81 -22.44 -21.43
N GLU A 433 -2.54 -22.26 -22.72
CA GLU A 433 -3.13 -21.23 -23.60
C GLU A 433 -4.65 -21.40 -23.85
N THR A 434 -5.41 -22.04 -22.95
CA THR A 434 -6.78 -22.52 -23.26
C THR A 434 -7.88 -22.17 -22.26
N GLU A 435 -7.61 -21.56 -21.11
CA GLU A 435 -8.67 -21.25 -20.13
C GLU A 435 -8.41 -19.91 -19.42
N GLN A 436 -8.54 -18.79 -20.15
CA GLN A 436 -8.56 -17.46 -19.52
C GLN A 436 -9.90 -17.31 -18.79
N LEU A 437 -9.83 -17.36 -17.46
CA LEU A 437 -10.94 -17.09 -16.56
C LEU A 437 -10.82 -15.66 -16.06
N GLU A 438 -11.85 -14.86 -16.32
CA GLU A 438 -11.98 -13.51 -15.80
C GLU A 438 -12.79 -13.54 -14.50
N GLU A 439 -12.27 -12.90 -13.45
CA GLU A 439 -12.94 -12.73 -12.16
C GLU A 439 -13.35 -11.27 -11.97
N ILE A 440 -14.61 -11.01 -11.65
CA ILE A 440 -15.09 -9.73 -11.10
C ILE A 440 -15.41 -9.98 -9.63
N ALA A 441 -14.63 -9.41 -8.71
CA ALA A 441 -14.83 -9.54 -7.28
C ALA A 441 -15.23 -8.22 -6.63
N PHE A 442 -16.43 -8.17 -6.07
CA PHE A 442 -16.99 -7.02 -5.37
C PHE A 442 -16.57 -7.02 -3.90
N LYS A 443 -16.20 -5.85 -3.37
CA LYS A 443 -15.88 -5.66 -1.95
C LYS A 443 -16.79 -4.61 -1.35
N TYR A 444 -17.35 -4.94 -0.19
CA TYR A 444 -18.10 -3.97 0.60
C TYR A 444 -17.07 -3.07 1.31
N PRO A 445 -17.24 -1.74 1.31
CA PRO A 445 -16.33 -0.85 2.03
C PRO A 445 -16.35 -1.17 3.52
N SER A 446 -15.19 -1.07 4.18
CA SER A 446 -15.14 -1.23 5.63
C SER A 446 -15.97 -0.15 6.32
N VAL A 447 -16.92 -0.56 7.16
CA VAL A 447 -17.83 0.33 7.90
C VAL A 447 -17.87 -0.04 9.38
N MET A 448 -18.27 0.91 10.23
CA MET A 448 -18.39 0.72 11.69
C MET A 448 -19.16 -0.55 12.08
N THR A 449 -20.23 -0.86 11.36
CA THR A 449 -21.13 -1.96 11.65
C THR A 449 -20.54 -3.34 11.32
N ASP A 450 -19.34 -3.43 10.73
CA ASP A 450 -18.66 -4.72 10.46
C ASP A 450 -18.37 -5.48 11.74
N LEU A 451 -18.24 -4.78 12.86
CA LEU A 451 -18.13 -5.38 14.18
C LEU A 451 -19.39 -6.15 14.60
N LEU A 452 -20.55 -5.84 14.03
CA LEU A 452 -21.86 -6.38 14.39
C LEU A 452 -22.35 -7.48 13.43
N THR A 453 -21.66 -7.66 12.30
CA THR A 453 -22.04 -8.63 11.26
C THR A 453 -20.88 -9.55 10.91
N SER A 454 -21.11 -10.56 10.09
CA SER A 454 -19.99 -11.28 9.47
C SER A 454 -19.29 -10.36 8.46
N ALA A 455 -17.96 -10.42 8.41
CA ALA A 455 -17.17 -9.67 7.42
C ALA A 455 -17.63 -9.88 5.96
N GLN A 456 -18.35 -10.97 5.68
CA GLN A 456 -18.95 -11.23 4.38
C GLN A 456 -20.35 -10.62 4.31
N ARG A 457 -20.44 -9.41 3.73
CA ARG A 457 -21.69 -8.66 3.53
C ARG A 457 -22.32 -8.84 2.16
N ILE A 458 -21.52 -9.20 1.16
CA ILE A 458 -21.98 -9.40 -0.20
C ILE A 458 -22.20 -10.90 -0.37
N GLY A 459 -23.40 -11.30 -0.75
CA GLY A 459 -23.70 -12.69 -1.11
C GLY A 459 -23.27 -13.00 -2.55
N ALA A 460 -23.52 -14.22 -3.01
CA ALA A 460 -23.28 -14.56 -4.41
C ALA A 460 -24.30 -13.83 -5.31
N PRO A 461 -23.88 -13.28 -6.47
CA PRO A 461 -24.81 -12.80 -7.47
C PRO A 461 -25.86 -13.87 -7.82
N GLN A 462 -27.09 -13.44 -8.09
CA GLN A 462 -28.09 -14.36 -8.63
C GLN A 462 -27.73 -14.67 -10.08
N LEU A 463 -27.41 -15.93 -10.41
CA LEU A 463 -26.94 -16.30 -11.75
C LEU A 463 -27.96 -15.91 -12.83
N GLU A 464 -29.26 -16.04 -12.54
CA GLU A 464 -30.36 -15.62 -13.41
C GLU A 464 -30.45 -14.11 -13.65
N SER A 465 -29.82 -13.30 -12.80
CA SER A 465 -29.75 -11.84 -12.96
C SER A 465 -28.55 -11.38 -13.80
N VAL A 466 -27.59 -12.28 -14.08
CA VAL A 466 -26.38 -11.97 -14.83
C VAL A 466 -26.72 -11.89 -16.32
N GLN A 467 -26.59 -10.70 -16.90
CA GLN A 467 -26.79 -10.43 -18.31
C GLN A 467 -25.57 -9.74 -18.89
N PHE A 468 -24.92 -10.38 -19.86
CA PHE A 468 -23.81 -9.81 -20.62
C PHE A 468 -24.32 -9.03 -21.82
N PHE A 469 -23.56 -8.02 -22.25
CA PHE A 469 -23.84 -7.19 -23.41
C PHE A 469 -22.58 -7.02 -24.26
N ASP A 470 -22.76 -6.87 -25.57
CA ASP A 470 -21.68 -6.53 -26.49
C ASP A 470 -21.38 -5.02 -26.50
N GLN A 471 -20.41 -4.62 -27.33
CA GLN A 471 -20.00 -3.22 -27.53
C GLN A 471 -21.14 -2.29 -27.97
N ASP A 472 -22.18 -2.84 -28.63
CA ASP A 472 -23.32 -2.08 -29.16
C ASP A 472 -24.46 -2.00 -28.13
N GLY A 473 -24.29 -2.64 -26.96
CA GLY A 473 -25.28 -2.71 -25.89
C GLY A 473 -26.35 -3.77 -26.11
N GLU A 474 -26.16 -4.70 -27.05
CA GLU A 474 -27.11 -5.79 -27.29
C GLU A 474 -26.82 -6.98 -26.35
N PRO A 475 -27.86 -7.63 -25.80
CA PRO A 475 -27.69 -8.71 -24.85
C PRO A 475 -27.04 -9.94 -25.51
N LEU A 476 -26.08 -10.53 -24.81
CA LEU A 476 -25.43 -11.79 -25.16
C LEU A 476 -26.08 -12.95 -24.42
N ALA A 477 -26.33 -14.04 -25.15
CA ALA A 477 -26.73 -15.29 -24.50
C ALA A 477 -25.53 -15.86 -23.74
N ALA A 478 -25.77 -16.32 -22.51
CA ALA A 478 -24.78 -17.08 -21.76
C ALA A 478 -24.41 -18.35 -22.56
N PRO A 479 -23.14 -18.76 -22.59
CA PRO A 479 -22.73 -19.98 -23.28
C PRO A 479 -23.42 -21.21 -22.67
N ASP A 480 -23.68 -22.24 -23.50
CA ASP A 480 -24.31 -23.51 -23.07
C ASP A 480 -23.43 -24.37 -22.12
N SER A 481 -22.22 -23.91 -21.81
CA SER A 481 -21.24 -24.59 -20.98
C SER A 481 -21.48 -24.23 -19.51
N ASP A 482 -21.76 -25.24 -18.67
CA ASP A 482 -22.06 -25.07 -17.23
C ASP A 482 -20.92 -24.37 -16.44
N ASP A 483 -19.71 -24.32 -17.01
CA ASP A 483 -18.53 -23.68 -16.39
C ASP A 483 -18.18 -22.31 -17.00
N ALA A 484 -18.92 -21.84 -18.01
CA ALA A 484 -18.60 -20.59 -18.72
C ALA A 484 -18.92 -19.33 -17.91
N VAL A 485 -19.92 -19.42 -17.02
CA VAL A 485 -20.32 -18.37 -16.09
C VAL A 485 -20.64 -19.03 -14.77
N SER A 486 -19.96 -18.62 -13.70
CA SER A 486 -20.24 -19.09 -12.35
C SER A 486 -20.19 -17.94 -11.35
N VAL A 487 -20.92 -18.10 -10.26
CA VAL A 487 -21.04 -17.10 -9.20
C VAL A 487 -20.55 -17.70 -7.91
N ASP A 488 -19.79 -16.91 -7.15
CA ASP A 488 -19.42 -17.20 -5.77
C ASP A 488 -19.67 -15.93 -4.95
N THR A 489 -19.47 -16.01 -3.64
CA THR A 489 -19.81 -14.95 -2.71
C THR A 489 -19.02 -13.68 -3.02
N GLY A 490 -19.73 -12.63 -3.46
CA GLY A 490 -19.14 -11.39 -3.95
C GLY A 490 -18.36 -11.52 -5.26
N LYS A 491 -18.54 -12.61 -6.03
CA LYS A 491 -17.75 -12.87 -7.24
C LYS A 491 -18.59 -13.34 -8.43
N LEU A 492 -18.22 -12.87 -9.62
CA LEU A 492 -18.64 -13.40 -10.91
C LEU A 492 -17.40 -13.88 -11.67
N LEU A 493 -17.41 -15.14 -12.06
CA LEU A 493 -16.35 -15.78 -12.85
C LEU A 493 -16.90 -16.09 -14.23
N TYR A 494 -16.19 -15.71 -15.29
CA TYR A 494 -16.64 -15.98 -16.65
C TYR A 494 -15.50 -16.19 -17.64
N ARG A 495 -15.79 -16.91 -18.72
CA ARG A 495 -14.84 -17.16 -19.82
C ARG A 495 -15.26 -16.36 -21.06
N PRO A 496 -14.68 -15.17 -21.31
CA PRO A 496 -15.13 -14.28 -22.39
C PRO A 496 -15.06 -14.94 -23.78
N TYR A 497 -14.10 -15.83 -24.00
CA TYR A 497 -13.89 -16.56 -25.26
C TYR A 497 -14.97 -17.59 -25.60
N GLU A 498 -15.77 -18.02 -24.63
CA GLU A 498 -16.87 -18.98 -24.86
C GLU A 498 -18.16 -18.28 -25.35
N PHE A 499 -18.23 -16.94 -25.30
CA PHE A 499 -19.36 -16.18 -25.83
C PHE A 499 -19.31 -16.08 -27.36
N GLU A 500 -20.47 -16.00 -28.01
CA GLU A 500 -20.56 -15.80 -29.47
C GLU A 500 -19.87 -14.50 -29.92
N ARG A 501 -19.88 -13.49 -29.05
CA ARG A 501 -19.22 -12.19 -29.22
C ARG A 501 -18.60 -11.78 -27.89
N TRP A 502 -17.55 -10.97 -27.95
CA TRP A 502 -16.86 -10.53 -26.73
C TRP A 502 -17.80 -9.71 -25.83
N PRO A 503 -17.88 -10.02 -24.52
CA PRO A 503 -18.67 -9.23 -23.58
C PRO A 503 -17.94 -7.92 -23.23
N TYR A 504 -18.63 -6.80 -23.36
CA TYR A 504 -18.12 -5.46 -23.02
C TYR A 504 -18.80 -4.87 -21.78
N ARG A 505 -19.90 -5.45 -21.35
CA ARG A 505 -20.64 -5.01 -20.16
C ARG A 505 -21.37 -6.19 -19.55
N VAL A 506 -21.51 -6.18 -18.24
CA VAL A 506 -22.36 -7.11 -17.51
C VAL A 506 -23.26 -6.35 -16.55
N THR A 507 -24.53 -6.73 -16.50
CA THR A 507 -25.45 -6.32 -15.43
C THR A 507 -25.78 -7.52 -14.57
N LEU A 508 -25.79 -7.34 -13.26
CA LEU A 508 -26.12 -8.37 -12.29
C LEU A 508 -26.77 -7.76 -11.05
N THR A 509 -27.40 -8.61 -10.24
CA THR A 509 -27.88 -8.22 -8.92
C THR A 509 -27.07 -8.88 -7.82
N LEU A 510 -26.67 -8.09 -6.83
CA LEU A 510 -25.94 -8.54 -5.64
C LEU A 510 -26.84 -8.44 -4.41
N PRO A 511 -27.02 -9.53 -3.65
CA PRO A 511 -27.57 -9.44 -2.31
C PRO A 511 -26.51 -8.86 -1.36
N VAL A 512 -26.89 -7.82 -0.62
CA VAL A 512 -26.02 -7.10 0.30
C VAL A 512 -26.66 -7.00 1.67
N THR A 513 -25.95 -7.48 2.68
CA THR A 513 -26.38 -7.46 4.08
C THR A 513 -26.00 -6.14 4.74
N ARG A 514 -26.98 -5.44 5.32
CA ARG A 514 -26.81 -4.15 5.98
C ARG A 514 -27.29 -4.19 7.43
N VAL A 515 -26.73 -3.31 8.25
CA VAL A 515 -27.22 -3.05 9.60
C VAL A 515 -28.04 -1.76 9.57
N ASP A 516 -29.36 -1.89 9.49
CA ASP A 516 -30.29 -0.75 9.37
C ASP A 516 -30.39 0.07 10.67
N GLY A 517 -29.91 -0.48 11.78
CA GLY A 517 -29.87 0.20 13.06
C GLY A 517 -29.06 -0.56 14.09
N PHE A 518 -28.37 0.19 14.96
CA PHE A 518 -27.68 -0.36 16.11
C PHE A 518 -27.75 0.61 17.29
N GLN A 519 -27.73 0.06 18.49
CA GLN A 519 -27.65 0.85 19.72
C GLN A 519 -26.22 0.88 20.22
N ARG A 520 -25.83 2.03 20.76
CA ARG A 520 -24.54 2.23 21.41
C ARG A 520 -24.80 2.58 22.87
N GLU A 521 -24.30 1.77 23.79
CA GLU A 521 -24.37 2.06 25.22
C GLU A 521 -22.95 2.21 25.78
N ARG A 522 -22.62 3.44 26.20
CA ARG A 522 -21.29 3.77 26.71
C ARG A 522 -21.24 3.73 28.23
N PHE A 523 -20.26 3.01 28.75
CA PHE A 523 -20.00 2.82 30.16
C PHE A 523 -18.67 3.44 30.55
N GLN A 524 -18.65 4.12 31.70
CA GLN A 524 -17.42 4.49 32.39
C GLN A 524 -16.87 3.26 33.12
N LEU A 525 -15.57 3.24 33.42
CA LEU A 525 -14.91 2.05 34.02
C LEU A 525 -15.48 1.68 35.40
N ASP A 526 -16.04 2.64 36.14
CA ASP A 526 -16.66 2.43 37.45
C ASP A 526 -18.13 1.98 37.37
N ALA A 527 -18.70 1.97 36.16
CA ALA A 527 -20.09 1.64 35.88
C ALA A 527 -20.22 0.54 34.80
N LEU A 528 -19.20 -0.32 34.64
CA LEU A 528 -19.21 -1.39 33.66
C LEU A 528 -20.32 -2.43 33.94
N PRO A 529 -20.85 -3.10 32.88
CA PRO A 529 -21.79 -4.21 33.05
C PRO A 529 -21.20 -5.33 33.92
N THR A 530 -22.09 -6.08 34.58
CA THR A 530 -21.65 -7.24 35.38
C THR A 530 -20.94 -8.25 34.48
N GLY A 531 -19.74 -8.66 34.89
CA GLY A 531 -18.92 -9.60 34.11
C GLY A 531 -17.95 -8.93 33.14
N VAL A 532 -17.91 -7.59 33.07
CA VAL A 532 -16.91 -6.81 32.33
C VAL A 532 -15.95 -6.14 33.31
N TYR A 533 -14.65 -6.27 33.07
CA TYR A 533 -13.60 -5.75 33.94
C TYR A 533 -12.49 -5.13 33.09
N VAL A 534 -11.99 -3.96 33.52
CA VAL A 534 -10.83 -3.32 32.92
C VAL A 534 -9.73 -3.20 33.97
N GLN A 535 -8.50 -3.57 33.62
CA GLN A 535 -7.33 -3.45 34.48
C GLN A 535 -6.09 -3.09 33.63
N GLY A 536 -5.58 -1.88 33.79
CA GLY A 536 -4.56 -1.34 32.88
C GLY A 536 -5.09 -1.31 31.45
N ASN A 537 -4.31 -1.81 30.49
CA ASN A 537 -4.72 -1.91 29.08
C ASN A 537 -5.52 -3.17 28.72
N ARG A 538 -5.93 -3.95 29.72
CA ARG A 538 -6.64 -5.22 29.52
C ARG A 538 -8.12 -5.08 29.82
N LEU A 539 -8.94 -5.59 28.91
CA LEU A 539 -10.36 -5.87 29.14
C LEU A 539 -10.54 -7.38 29.36
N VAL A 540 -11.39 -7.75 30.33
CA VAL A 540 -11.86 -9.12 30.53
C VAL A 540 -13.38 -9.10 30.57
N MET A 541 -14.03 -9.97 29.79
CA MET A 541 -15.47 -10.04 29.66
C MET A 541 -15.94 -11.50 29.75
N ALA A 542 -16.95 -11.77 30.57
CA ALA A 542 -17.67 -13.05 30.50
C ALA A 542 -18.52 -13.09 29.22
N ASP A 543 -18.58 -14.24 28.52
CA ASP A 543 -19.39 -14.39 27.30
C ASP A 543 -20.87 -13.98 27.49
N SER A 544 -21.39 -14.07 28.72
CA SER A 544 -22.77 -13.70 29.08
C SER A 544 -22.97 -12.22 29.46
N ALA A 545 -21.90 -11.43 29.52
CA ALA A 545 -21.95 -10.05 30.02
C ALA A 545 -22.56 -9.06 29.01
N VAL A 546 -22.56 -9.41 27.72
CA VAL A 546 -23.16 -8.62 26.64
C VAL A 546 -24.12 -9.49 25.83
N PRO A 547 -25.16 -8.91 25.19
CA PRO A 547 -26.06 -9.67 24.34
C PRO A 547 -25.32 -10.34 23.17
N ASP A 548 -25.74 -11.55 22.79
CA ASP A 548 -25.18 -12.28 21.64
C ASP A 548 -25.19 -11.44 20.36
N GLY A 549 -24.04 -11.39 19.67
CA GLY A 549 -23.88 -10.58 18.46
C GLY A 549 -23.69 -9.08 18.71
N SER A 550 -23.35 -8.69 19.95
CA SER A 550 -22.86 -7.35 20.25
C SER A 550 -21.35 -7.24 20.00
N ALA A 551 -20.92 -6.02 19.71
CA ALA A 551 -19.50 -5.67 19.67
C ALA A 551 -19.12 -4.83 20.88
N LEU A 552 -17.85 -4.90 21.26
CA LEU A 552 -17.27 -4.01 22.25
C LEU A 552 -16.29 -3.08 21.57
N VAL A 553 -16.49 -1.80 21.82
CA VAL A 553 -15.59 -0.74 21.40
C VAL A 553 -14.98 -0.12 22.65
N VAL A 554 -13.67 0.02 22.65
CA VAL A 554 -12.92 0.49 23.83
C VAL A 554 -12.15 1.72 23.40
N GLY A 555 -12.14 2.76 24.23
CA GLY A 555 -11.47 3.99 23.88
C GLY A 555 -11.03 4.84 25.07
N ASP A 556 -10.44 5.98 24.75
CA ASP A 556 -10.03 7.00 25.70
C ASP A 556 -10.62 8.38 25.34
N ASP A 557 -10.06 9.48 25.88
CA ASP A 557 -10.60 10.82 25.62
C ASP A 557 -10.36 11.31 24.18
N HIS A 558 -9.52 10.64 23.40
CA HIS A 558 -9.14 11.05 22.05
C HIS A 558 -9.77 10.16 20.97
N GLY A 559 -9.99 8.87 21.24
CA GLY A 559 -10.54 7.97 20.23
C GLY A 559 -10.75 6.53 20.66
N VAL A 560 -11.09 5.69 19.68
CA VAL A 560 -11.20 4.23 19.83
C VAL A 560 -9.79 3.64 19.83
N LEU A 561 -9.46 2.82 20.83
CA LEU A 561 -8.16 2.17 20.94
C LEU A 561 -8.09 0.92 20.06
N LYS A 562 -6.95 0.73 19.40
CA LYS A 562 -6.67 -0.44 18.57
C LYS A 562 -6.47 -1.70 19.42
N LEU A 563 -7.12 -2.79 19.02
CA LEU A 563 -6.96 -4.11 19.63
C LEU A 563 -5.56 -4.66 19.30
N MET A 564 -4.82 -5.05 20.34
CA MET A 564 -3.50 -5.69 20.21
C MET A 564 -3.63 -7.20 20.07
N ALA A 565 -4.33 -7.84 21.01
CA ALA A 565 -4.48 -9.29 21.02
C ALA A 565 -5.70 -9.71 21.84
N ARG A 566 -6.32 -10.84 21.47
CA ARG A 566 -7.50 -11.40 22.13
C ARG A 566 -7.31 -12.89 22.42
N SER A 567 -7.85 -13.37 23.53
CA SER A 567 -7.79 -14.76 23.94
C SER A 567 -9.06 -15.17 24.70
N THR A 568 -9.40 -16.46 24.64
CA THR A 568 -10.44 -17.05 25.48
C THR A 568 -9.79 -17.75 26.67
N VAL A 569 -10.25 -17.42 27.87
CA VAL A 569 -9.74 -17.93 29.14
C VAL A 569 -10.88 -18.47 29.99
N SER A 570 -10.58 -19.35 30.93
CA SER A 570 -11.52 -19.83 31.95
C SER A 570 -10.86 -19.71 33.32
N LEU A 571 -11.66 -19.67 34.39
CA LEU A 571 -11.13 -19.67 35.76
C LEU A 571 -11.19 -21.07 36.38
N GLU A 572 -10.22 -21.44 37.22
CA GLU A 572 -10.25 -22.71 37.96
C GLU A 572 -11.50 -22.81 38.86
N SER A 573 -11.93 -21.67 39.40
CA SER A 573 -13.15 -21.57 40.20
C SER A 573 -14.44 -21.74 39.38
N ASP A 574 -14.37 -21.52 38.07
CA ASP A 574 -15.50 -21.62 37.16
C ASP A 574 -15.04 -22.06 35.76
N PRO A 575 -14.69 -23.35 35.58
CA PRO A 575 -14.09 -23.84 34.34
C PRO A 575 -15.11 -24.00 33.21
N GLN A 576 -16.41 -23.85 33.50
CA GLN A 576 -17.47 -23.90 32.49
C GLN A 576 -17.76 -22.53 31.88
N GLN A 577 -17.43 -21.45 32.59
CA GLN A 577 -17.54 -20.10 32.07
C GLN A 577 -16.28 -19.73 31.29
N ALA A 578 -16.46 -19.43 30.00
CA ALA A 578 -15.47 -18.77 29.20
C ALA A 578 -15.53 -17.25 29.41
N TYR A 579 -14.36 -16.65 29.41
CA TYR A 579 -14.15 -15.22 29.42
C TYR A 579 -13.28 -14.87 28.21
N GLU A 580 -13.60 -13.77 27.59
CA GLU A 580 -12.75 -13.11 26.62
C GLU A 580 -11.80 -12.15 27.34
N ALA A 581 -10.50 -12.25 27.05
CA ALA A 581 -9.51 -11.28 27.47
C ALA A 581 -8.92 -10.59 26.23
N ALA A 582 -8.87 -9.26 26.26
CA ALA A 582 -8.38 -8.42 25.18
C ALA A 582 -7.34 -7.41 25.71
N LEU A 583 -6.23 -7.25 25.00
CA LEU A 583 -5.25 -6.18 25.23
C LEU A 583 -5.42 -5.10 24.17
N TYR A 584 -5.30 -3.85 24.59
CA TYR A 584 -5.38 -2.69 23.71
C TYR A 584 -4.06 -1.90 23.70
N TYR A 585 -3.81 -1.21 22.59
CA TYR A 585 -2.75 -0.21 22.49
C TYR A 585 -3.19 1.09 23.13
N GLY A 586 -3.13 1.16 24.46
CA GLY A 586 -3.51 2.32 25.26
C GLY A 586 -4.24 1.92 26.54
N GLU A 587 -4.47 2.85 27.45
CA GLU A 587 -5.28 2.62 28.64
C GLU A 587 -6.74 3.02 28.39
N PRO A 588 -7.70 2.07 28.40
CA PRO A 588 -9.11 2.38 28.26
C PRO A 588 -9.57 3.38 29.32
N ARG A 589 -10.45 4.31 28.93
CA ARG A 589 -11.23 5.17 29.85
C ARG A 589 -12.72 4.89 29.80
N TRP A 590 -13.19 4.24 28.74
CA TRP A 590 -14.58 3.86 28.58
C TRP A 590 -14.68 2.59 27.75
N VAL A 591 -15.82 1.93 27.87
CA VAL A 591 -16.22 0.77 27.08
C VAL A 591 -17.62 1.04 26.53
N GLU A 592 -17.83 0.79 25.25
CA GLU A 592 -19.10 0.95 24.57
C GLU A 592 -19.56 -0.42 24.05
N VAL A 593 -20.80 -0.78 24.38
CA VAL A 593 -21.45 -1.99 23.87
C VAL A 593 -22.30 -1.58 22.69
N TRP A 594 -22.03 -2.18 21.54
CA TRP A 594 -22.80 -1.97 20.33
C TRP A 594 -23.68 -3.19 20.10
N SER A 595 -24.99 -2.99 20.01
CA SER A 595 -25.93 -4.09 19.80
C SER A 595 -26.71 -3.85 18.51
N LYS A 596 -26.67 -4.83 17.61
CA LYS A 596 -27.47 -4.83 16.38
C LYS A 596 -28.96 -4.80 16.73
N GLN A 597 -29.73 -3.94 16.05
CA GLN A 597 -31.18 -3.94 16.17
C GLN A 597 -31.80 -4.79 15.05
N ASP A 598 -31.54 -4.39 13.81
CA ASP A 598 -32.08 -5.02 12.61
C ASP A 598 -30.98 -5.22 11.57
N VAL A 599 -31.10 -6.32 10.83
CA VAL A 599 -30.26 -6.67 9.69
C VAL A 599 -31.18 -6.97 8.53
N SER A 600 -30.91 -6.38 7.39
CA SER A 600 -31.67 -6.57 6.16
C SER A 600 -30.77 -6.99 5.02
N GLU A 601 -31.37 -7.69 4.06
CA GLU A 601 -30.74 -7.99 2.78
C GLU A 601 -31.35 -7.07 1.73
N HIS A 602 -30.50 -6.33 1.04
CA HIS A 602 -30.87 -5.46 -0.07
C HIS A 602 -30.34 -6.06 -1.37
N ILE A 603 -31.16 -5.98 -2.43
CA ILE A 603 -30.74 -6.39 -3.76
C ILE A 603 -30.27 -5.15 -4.51
N VAL A 604 -28.98 -5.14 -4.86
CA VAL A 604 -28.34 -4.03 -5.56
C VAL A 604 -28.09 -4.43 -7.00
N GLU A 605 -28.66 -3.68 -7.94
CA GLU A 605 -28.35 -3.84 -9.36
C GLU A 605 -27.06 -3.11 -9.68
N ILE A 606 -26.14 -3.80 -10.35
CA ILE A 606 -24.81 -3.30 -10.69
C ILE A 606 -24.57 -3.54 -12.17
N THR A 607 -24.08 -2.50 -12.85
CA THR A 607 -23.61 -2.58 -14.23
C THR A 607 -22.11 -2.31 -14.25
N VAL A 608 -21.33 -3.31 -14.68
CA VAL A 608 -19.88 -3.23 -14.80
C VAL A 608 -19.51 -3.22 -16.28
N ASP A 609 -18.73 -2.24 -16.71
CA ASP A 609 -18.08 -2.24 -18.01
C ASP A 609 -16.84 -3.15 -17.95
N LEU A 610 -16.66 -3.97 -18.98
CA LEU A 610 -15.66 -5.03 -19.05
C LEU A 610 -14.57 -4.68 -20.05
N GLN A 611 -13.36 -5.16 -19.78
CA GLN A 611 -12.25 -5.00 -20.72
C GLN A 611 -12.55 -5.74 -22.03
N GLY A 612 -12.40 -5.02 -23.15
CA GLY A 612 -12.49 -5.59 -24.49
C GLY A 612 -11.41 -6.65 -24.74
N PRO A 613 -11.46 -7.36 -25.88
CA PRO A 613 -10.46 -8.37 -26.20
C PRO A 613 -9.08 -7.73 -26.21
N MET A 614 -8.15 -8.23 -25.40
CA MET A 614 -6.74 -7.81 -25.49
C MET A 614 -6.28 -8.02 -26.93
N GLN A 615 -5.90 -6.94 -27.60
CA GLN A 615 -5.28 -7.01 -28.92
C GLN A 615 -3.90 -7.64 -28.72
N LEU A 616 -3.80 -8.94 -29.01
CA LEU A 616 -2.54 -9.69 -29.04
C LEU A 616 -1.63 -9.23 -30.18
#